data_AF-D6SLK0-F1
#
_entry.id   AF-D6SLK0-F1
#
_cell.length_a   1.000
_cell.length_b   1.000
_cell.length_c   1.000
_cell.angle_alpha   90.00
_cell.angle_beta   90.00
_cell.angle_gamma   90.00
#
_symmetry.space_group_name_H-M   'P 1'
#
loop_
_entity.id
_entity.type
_entity.pdbx_description
1 polymer ?
#
loop_
_entity_poly.entity_id
_entity_poly.type
_entity_poly.pdbx_seq_one_letter_code
_entity_poly.pdbx_strand_id
1 'polypeptide(L)'
;MKKVGPKIRALREELGLNQKEFGKLVLVDHNTESKWEQREEVPGGAHKKKVEFLLQVGEHQELKEVIKETIESDGGISAAAGLVGMLFGIANAQGISVNNLWQQLSFDSYLMVGINKLKQRRMNEKPPENRRND
;
A
#
# COMPACT_ATOMS: atom_id res chain seq x y z
N MET A 1 26.09 0.89 -4.01
CA MET A 1 24.73 1.25 -4.46
C MET A 1 24.57 2.77 -4.34
N LYS A 2 24.43 3.49 -5.46
CA LYS A 2 24.31 4.97 -5.44
C LYS A 2 22.87 5.37 -5.06
N LYS A 3 22.74 6.13 -3.96
CA LYS A 3 21.62 7.02 -3.56
C LYS A 3 20.21 6.42 -3.43
N VAL A 4 20.00 5.40 -2.59
CA VAL A 4 18.63 4.93 -2.24
C VAL A 4 17.87 5.95 -1.37
N GLY A 5 18.54 6.61 -0.41
CA GLY A 5 17.93 7.60 0.48
C GLY A 5 17.17 8.73 -0.22
N PRO A 6 17.77 9.43 -1.21
CA PRO A 6 17.05 10.46 -1.98
C PRO A 6 15.82 9.94 -2.73
N LYS A 7 15.83 8.67 -3.18
CA LYS A 7 14.67 8.07 -3.86
C LYS A 7 13.55 7.74 -2.87
N ILE A 8 13.91 7.23 -1.69
CA ILE A 8 12.96 7.01 -0.58
C ILE A 8 12.28 8.34 -0.24
N ARG A 9 13.09 9.40 -0.06
CA ARG A 9 12.58 10.74 0.23
C ARG A 9 11.66 11.27 -0.84
N ALA A 10 12.04 11.17 -2.11
CA ALA A 10 11.21 11.62 -3.23
C ALA A 10 9.87 10.89 -3.24
N LEU A 11 9.87 9.55 -3.14
CA LEU A 11 8.64 8.76 -3.08
C LEU A 11 7.77 9.15 -1.88
N ARG A 12 8.39 9.33 -0.70
CA ARG A 12 7.67 9.75 0.51
C ARG A 12 6.98 11.10 0.30
N GLU A 13 7.69 12.07 -0.25
CA GLU A 13 7.16 13.41 -0.56
C GLU A 13 6.07 13.35 -1.64
N GLU A 14 6.22 12.51 -2.67
CA GLU A 14 5.19 12.28 -3.70
C GLU A 14 3.90 11.67 -3.14
N LEU A 15 4.00 10.87 -2.08
CA LEU A 15 2.85 10.31 -1.35
C LEU A 15 2.28 11.27 -0.31
N GLY A 16 2.85 12.48 -0.15
CA GLY A 16 2.39 13.47 0.82
C GLY A 16 2.65 13.08 2.28
N LEU A 17 3.60 12.17 2.53
CA LEU A 17 3.84 11.58 3.86
C LEU A 17 5.00 12.26 4.60
N ASN A 18 4.87 12.36 5.92
CA ASN A 18 6.02 12.61 6.78
C ASN A 18 6.81 11.30 7.08
N GLN A 19 8.01 11.42 7.63
CA GLN A 19 8.90 10.29 7.93
C GLN A 19 8.25 9.22 8.83
N LYS A 20 7.44 9.66 9.82
CA LYS A 20 6.73 8.75 10.73
C LYS A 20 5.63 7.97 10.01
N GLU A 21 4.91 8.59 9.09
CA GLU A 21 3.87 7.94 8.29
C GLU A 21 4.46 6.98 7.26
N PHE A 22 5.55 7.38 6.61
CA PHE A 22 6.28 6.50 5.71
C PHE A 22 6.86 5.29 6.44
N GLY A 23 7.41 5.49 7.64
CA GLY A 23 7.85 4.41 8.52
C GLY A 23 6.73 3.38 8.76
N LYS A 24 5.51 3.84 9.07
CA LYS A 24 4.33 2.96 9.19
C LYS A 24 4.01 2.23 7.89
N LEU A 25 4.04 2.91 6.75
CA LEU A 25 3.79 2.31 5.43
C LEU A 25 4.74 1.15 5.14
N VAL A 26 6.01 1.31 5.50
CA VAL A 26 7.05 0.30 5.24
C VAL A 26 7.27 -0.68 6.41
N LEU A 27 6.55 -0.50 7.51
CA LEU A 27 6.66 -1.24 8.78
C LEU A 27 8.05 -1.15 9.42
N VAL A 28 8.60 0.06 9.52
CA VAL A 28 9.80 0.38 10.31
C VAL A 28 9.53 1.58 11.22
N ASP A 29 10.38 1.79 12.23
CA ASP A 29 10.30 3.01 13.02
C ASP A 29 10.85 4.23 12.26
N HIS A 30 10.49 5.42 12.73
CA HIS A 30 10.93 6.68 12.13
C HIS A 30 12.45 6.90 12.18
N ASN A 31 13.16 6.31 13.15
CA ASN A 31 14.61 6.45 13.27
C ASN A 31 15.32 5.70 12.15
N THR A 32 14.83 4.50 11.84
CA THR A 32 15.32 3.65 10.75
C THR A 32 15.10 4.32 9.40
N GLU A 33 13.91 4.88 9.18
CA GLU A 33 13.58 5.64 7.98
C GLU A 33 14.50 6.86 7.80
N SER A 34 14.69 7.65 8.86
CA SER A 34 15.50 8.86 8.82
C SER A 34 16.97 8.55 8.49
N LYS A 35 17.53 7.48 9.08
CA LYS A 35 18.88 7.00 8.75
C LYS A 35 19.03 6.60 7.28
N TRP A 36 18.01 5.98 6.70
CA TRP A 36 18.02 5.61 5.28
C TRP A 36 18.00 6.83 4.37
N GLU A 37 17.17 7.84 4.67
CA GLU A 37 17.11 9.08 3.89
C GLU A 37 18.44 9.85 3.94
N GLN A 38 19.06 9.90 5.12
CA GLN A 38 20.33 10.59 5.37
C GLN A 38 21.56 9.84 4.84
N ARG A 39 21.37 8.61 4.32
CA ARG A 39 22.44 7.70 3.84
C ARG A 39 23.38 7.22 4.95
N GLU A 40 22.96 7.31 6.20
CA GLU A 40 23.69 6.76 7.33
C GLU A 40 23.59 5.24 7.37
N GLU A 41 22.50 4.69 6.84
CA GLU A 41 22.25 3.26 6.76
C GLU A 41 21.58 2.90 5.43
N VAL A 42 21.84 1.68 4.94
CA VAL A 42 21.17 1.15 3.75
C VAL A 42 20.22 0.04 4.21
N PRO A 43 18.98 0.00 3.71
CA PRO A 43 18.05 -1.09 4.03
C PRO A 43 18.70 -2.47 3.78
N GLY A 44 18.67 -3.34 4.80
CA GLY A 44 19.16 -4.71 4.73
C GLY A 44 18.03 -5.75 4.67
N GLY A 45 18.37 -6.99 4.30
CA GLY A 45 17.46 -8.15 4.41
C GLY A 45 16.07 -7.94 3.79
N ALA A 46 15.02 -8.19 4.58
CA ALA A 46 13.63 -8.03 4.15
C ALA A 46 13.25 -6.57 3.86
N HIS A 47 13.82 -5.61 4.58
CA HIS A 47 13.56 -4.19 4.38
C HIS A 47 14.10 -3.71 3.03
N LYS A 48 15.25 -4.23 2.58
CA LYS A 48 15.78 -3.95 1.25
C LYS A 48 14.77 -4.29 0.16
N LYS A 49 14.22 -5.50 0.19
CA LYS A 49 13.23 -5.94 -0.81
C LYS A 49 11.98 -5.07 -0.78
N LYS A 50 11.50 -4.70 0.41
CA LYS A 50 10.30 -3.87 0.55
C LYS A 50 10.53 -2.45 0.04
N VAL A 51 11.69 -1.85 0.32
CA VAL A 51 12.08 -0.55 -0.23
C VAL A 51 12.21 -0.63 -1.75
N GLU A 52 12.88 -1.65 -2.29
CA GLU A 52 12.98 -1.85 -3.74
C GLU A 52 11.61 -2.00 -4.41
N PHE A 53 10.70 -2.75 -3.79
CA PHE A 53 9.32 -2.87 -4.24
C PHE A 53 8.59 -1.53 -4.24
N LEU A 54 8.67 -0.76 -3.16
CA LEU A 54 8.02 0.55 -3.08
C LEU A 54 8.59 1.56 -4.06
N LEU A 55 9.90 1.53 -4.31
CA LEU A 55 10.51 2.34 -5.36
C LEU A 55 9.96 1.95 -6.73
N GLN A 56 9.80 0.66 -7.04
CA GLN A 56 9.15 0.23 -8.28
C GLN A 56 7.68 0.68 -8.37
N VAL A 57 6.95 0.69 -7.25
CA VAL A 57 5.59 1.25 -7.19
C VAL A 57 5.60 2.75 -7.43
N GLY A 58 6.59 3.48 -6.92
CA GLY A 58 6.76 4.92 -7.18
C GLY A 58 6.89 5.26 -8.67
N GLU A 59 7.50 4.36 -9.44
CA GLU A 59 7.64 4.46 -10.90
C GLU A 59 6.40 3.94 -11.66
N HIS A 60 5.43 3.30 -10.98
CA HIS A 60 4.21 2.77 -11.57
C HIS A 60 3.00 3.63 -11.18
N GLN A 61 2.58 4.49 -12.11
CA GLN A 61 1.61 5.55 -11.82
C GLN A 61 0.30 5.03 -11.21
N GLU A 62 -0.27 3.96 -11.75
CA GLU A 62 -1.54 3.39 -11.31
C GLU A 62 -1.48 2.88 -9.87
N LEU A 63 -0.46 2.08 -9.53
CA LEU A 63 -0.31 1.56 -8.18
C LEU A 63 0.05 2.67 -7.18
N LYS A 64 0.81 3.69 -7.60
CA LYS A 64 1.06 4.87 -6.78
C LYS A 64 -0.23 5.62 -6.44
N GLU A 65 -1.10 5.85 -7.44
CA GLU A 65 -2.39 6.50 -7.21
C GLU A 65 -3.32 5.66 -6.32
N VAL A 66 -3.36 4.33 -6.50
CA VAL A 66 -4.12 3.44 -5.59
C VAL A 66 -3.65 3.57 -4.14
N ILE A 67 -2.33 3.67 -3.90
CA ILE A 67 -1.79 3.88 -2.55
C ILE A 67 -2.21 5.26 -2.01
N LYS A 68 -2.13 6.33 -2.82
CA LYS A 68 -2.57 7.67 -2.42
C LYS A 68 -4.05 7.71 -2.07
N GLU A 69 -4.92 7.17 -2.93
CA GLU A 69 -6.35 7.07 -2.65
C GLU A 69 -6.63 6.28 -1.35
N THR A 70 -5.85 5.21 -1.10
CA THR A 70 -5.98 4.45 0.15
C THR A 70 -5.53 5.27 1.36
N ILE A 71 -4.46 6.07 1.24
CA ILE A 71 -3.99 7.00 2.27
C ILE A 71 -5.06 8.05 2.59
N GLU A 72 -5.76 8.56 1.58
CA GLU A 72 -6.79 9.60 1.71
C GLU A 72 -8.15 9.05 2.17
N SER A 73 -8.34 7.72 2.14
CA SER A 73 -9.57 7.07 2.60
C SER A 73 -9.74 7.11 4.13
N ASP A 74 -10.94 6.78 4.62
CA ASP A 74 -11.24 6.67 6.06
C ASP A 74 -10.29 5.72 6.83
N GLY A 75 -9.67 4.75 6.13
CA GLY A 75 -8.72 3.81 6.72
C GLY A 75 -7.30 4.36 6.87
N GLY A 76 -6.99 5.47 6.20
CA GLY A 76 -5.74 6.21 6.29
C GLY A 76 -4.47 5.39 6.04
N ILE A 77 -3.37 5.83 6.67
CA ILE A 77 -2.05 5.17 6.60
C ILE A 77 -2.09 3.70 7.02
N SER A 78 -2.97 3.32 7.94
CA SER A 78 -3.10 1.92 8.38
C SER A 78 -3.61 1.02 7.26
N ALA A 79 -4.65 1.45 6.53
CA ALA A 79 -5.15 0.73 5.37
C ALA A 79 -4.11 0.67 4.25
N ALA A 80 -3.41 1.79 4.01
CA ALA A 80 -2.34 1.85 3.01
C ALA A 80 -1.18 0.88 3.35
N ALA A 81 -0.76 0.80 4.62
CA ALA A 81 0.26 -0.14 5.07
C ALA A 81 -0.18 -1.60 4.89
N GLY A 82 -1.45 -1.91 5.17
CA GLY A 82 -2.04 -3.22 4.91
C GLY A 82 -2.02 -3.59 3.43
N LEU A 83 -2.46 -2.66 2.56
CA LEU A 83 -2.45 -2.83 1.12
C LEU A 83 -1.02 -3.06 0.59
N VAL A 84 -0.07 -2.19 0.93
CA VAL A 84 1.34 -2.33 0.53
C VAL A 84 1.92 -3.65 1.00
N GLY A 85 1.63 -4.07 2.24
CA GLY A 85 2.05 -5.36 2.78
C GLY A 85 1.52 -6.53 1.97
N MET A 86 0.24 -6.49 1.59
CA MET A 86 -0.40 -7.51 0.75
C MET A 86 0.23 -7.56 -0.66
N LEU A 87 0.36 -6.41 -1.33
CA LEU A 87 0.96 -6.31 -2.67
C LEU A 87 2.40 -6.83 -2.67
N PHE A 88 3.19 -6.42 -1.68
CA PHE A 88 4.56 -6.90 -1.48
C PHE A 88 4.61 -8.42 -1.25
N GLY A 89 3.69 -8.95 -0.44
CA GLY A 89 3.58 -10.38 -0.17
C GLY A 89 3.31 -11.18 -1.44
N ILE A 90 2.33 -10.75 -2.24
CA ILE A 90 2.00 -11.37 -3.53
C ILE A 90 3.20 -11.32 -4.48
N ALA A 91 3.81 -10.15 -4.65
CA ALA A 91 4.95 -9.95 -5.54
C ALA A 91 6.12 -10.88 -5.19
N ASN A 92 6.48 -10.97 -3.90
CA ASN A 92 7.59 -11.84 -3.48
C ASN A 92 7.25 -13.33 -3.53
N ALA A 93 6.02 -13.72 -3.17
CA ALA A 93 5.61 -15.12 -3.19
C ALA A 93 5.63 -15.68 -4.62
N GLN A 94 5.27 -14.86 -5.60
CA GLN A 94 5.19 -15.27 -7.01
C GLN A 94 6.44 -14.90 -7.82
N GLY A 95 7.38 -14.13 -7.24
CA GLY A 95 8.58 -13.66 -7.94
C GLY A 95 8.26 -12.71 -9.12
N ILE A 96 7.15 -11.97 -9.04
CA ILE A 96 6.67 -11.11 -10.13
C ILE A 96 7.06 -9.65 -9.93
N SER A 97 7.18 -8.92 -11.03
CA SER A 97 7.40 -7.48 -11.02
C SER A 97 6.12 -6.70 -10.70
N VAL A 98 6.27 -5.43 -10.32
CA VAL A 98 5.15 -4.50 -10.06
C VAL A 98 4.22 -4.36 -11.28
N ASN A 99 4.76 -4.34 -12.50
CA ASN A 99 3.95 -4.28 -13.72
C ASN A 99 3.09 -5.54 -13.90
N ASN A 100 3.67 -6.73 -13.71
CA ASN A 100 2.92 -7.98 -13.82
C ASN A 100 1.89 -8.13 -12.68
N LEU A 101 2.22 -7.62 -11.49
CA LEU A 101 1.27 -7.54 -10.38
C LEU A 101 0.07 -6.65 -10.73
N TRP A 102 0.29 -5.48 -11.32
CA TRP A 102 -0.81 -4.61 -11.75
C TRP A 102 -1.72 -5.29 -12.76
N GLN A 103 -1.14 -5.93 -13.79
CA GLN A 103 -1.92 -6.71 -14.76
C GLN A 103 -2.72 -7.82 -14.08
N GLN A 104 -2.13 -8.54 -13.14
CA GLN A 104 -2.86 -9.57 -12.40
C GLN A 104 -4.01 -8.98 -11.57
N LEU A 105 -3.83 -7.84 -10.92
CA LEU A 105 -4.91 -7.21 -10.14
C LEU A 105 -6.02 -6.64 -11.03
N SER A 106 -5.67 -6.16 -12.23
CA SER A 106 -6.63 -5.60 -13.19
C SER A 106 -7.43 -6.70 -13.91
N PHE A 107 -6.83 -7.88 -14.17
CA PHE A 107 -7.50 -9.01 -14.81
C PHE A 107 -8.13 -10.00 -13.82
N ASP A 108 -7.43 -10.36 -12.74
CA ASP A 108 -7.88 -11.29 -11.71
C ASP A 108 -8.44 -10.53 -10.51
N SER A 109 -9.61 -9.92 -10.71
CA SER A 109 -10.35 -9.23 -9.66
C SER A 109 -10.81 -10.15 -8.51
N TYR A 110 -10.25 -11.33 -8.26
CA TYR A 110 -10.66 -12.21 -7.14
C TYR A 110 -10.53 -11.53 -5.76
N LEU A 111 -9.54 -10.63 -5.59
CA LEU A 111 -9.38 -9.78 -4.41
C LEU A 111 -10.53 -8.76 -4.26
N MET A 112 -11.02 -8.23 -5.39
CA MET A 112 -12.15 -7.29 -5.43
C MET A 112 -13.51 -8.00 -5.53
N VAL A 113 -13.57 -9.29 -5.91
CA VAL A 113 -14.79 -10.09 -6.01
C VAL A 113 -15.42 -10.26 -4.63
N GLY A 114 -14.61 -10.50 -3.58
CA GLY A 114 -15.10 -10.54 -2.21
C GLY A 114 -15.69 -9.21 -1.76
N ILE A 115 -15.00 -8.10 -2.05
CA ILE A 115 -15.43 -6.73 -1.70
C ILE A 115 -16.68 -6.33 -2.48
N ASN A 116 -16.75 -6.63 -3.78
CA ASN A 116 -17.92 -6.37 -4.62
C ASN A 116 -19.13 -7.21 -4.19
N LYS A 117 -18.94 -8.50 -3.84
CA LYS A 117 -20.02 -9.34 -3.27
C LYS A 117 -20.54 -8.78 -1.95
N LEU A 118 -19.67 -8.28 -1.06
CA LEU A 118 -20.08 -7.66 0.19
C LEU A 118 -20.81 -6.32 -0.01
N LYS A 119 -20.34 -5.50 -0.96
CA LYS A 119 -21.00 -4.24 -1.35
C LYS A 119 -22.40 -4.51 -1.89
N GLN A 120 -22.55 -5.51 -2.77
CA GLN A 120 -23.86 -5.94 -3.29
C GLN A 120 -24.78 -6.51 -2.20
N ARG A 121 -24.27 -7.28 -1.24
CA ARG A 121 -25.07 -7.77 -0.10
C ARG A 121 -25.60 -6.64 0.77
N ARG A 122 -24.75 -5.67 1.13
CA ARG A 122 -25.18 -4.49 1.92
C ARG A 122 -26.18 -3.59 1.18
N MET A 123 -26.12 -3.52 -0.16
CA MET A 123 -27.12 -2.80 -0.95
C MET A 123 -28.45 -3.55 -1.07
N ASN A 124 -28.44 -4.88 -0.92
CA ASN A 124 -29.62 -5.74 -1.05
C ASN A 124 -30.28 -6.10 0.30
N GLU A 125 -29.63 -5.82 1.43
CA GLU A 125 -30.25 -5.89 2.74
C GLU A 125 -31.21 -4.69 2.91
N LYS A 126 -32.52 -4.94 2.76
CA LYS A 126 -33.54 -3.95 3.14
C LYS A 126 -33.33 -3.56 4.62
N PRO A 127 -33.48 -2.27 4.97
CA PRO A 127 -33.43 -1.86 6.37
C PRO A 127 -34.48 -2.64 7.17
N PRO A 128 -34.22 -2.97 8.44
CA PRO A 128 -35.17 -3.71 9.26
C PRO A 128 -36.49 -2.94 9.29
N GLU A 129 -37.55 -3.62 8.87
CA GLU A 129 -38.91 -3.09 8.86
C GLU A 129 -39.27 -2.68 10.29
N ASN A 130 -39.50 -1.39 10.46
CA ASN A 130 -39.76 -0.76 11.74
C ASN A 130 -41.10 -1.29 12.26
N ARG A 131 -41.07 -2.38 13.03
CA ARG A 131 -42.21 -2.88 13.80
C ARG A 131 -42.51 -1.90 14.93
N ARG A 132 -43.11 -0.77 14.59
CA ARG A 132 -43.97 -0.02 15.51
C ARG A 132 -45.33 -0.70 15.44
N ASN A 133 -45.55 -1.60 16.38
CA ASN A 133 -46.88 -2.09 16.68
C ASN A 133 -47.62 -0.99 17.43
N ASP A 134 -48.77 -0.65 16.86
CA ASP A 134 -50.00 -0.08 17.43
C ASP A 134 -50.20 -0.28 18.94
#